data_AF-A0A9E4EM95-F1
#
_entry.id   AF-A0A9E4EM95-F1
#
_cell.length_a   1.000
_cell.length_b   1.000
_cell.length_c   1.000
_cell.angle_alpha   90.00
_cell.angle_beta   90.00
_cell.angle_gamma   90.00
#
_symmetry.space_group_name_H-M   'P 1'
#
loop_
_entity.id
_entity.type
_entity.pdbx_description
1 polymer ?
#
loop_
_entity_poly.entity_id
_entity_poly.type
_entity_poly.pdbx_seq_one_letter_code
_entity_poly.pdbx_strand_id
1 'polypeptide(L)'
;MNQLTISGFDEELTDKIQHVANQEGISLNQAALKLMRFGAGLGQTKNASDTVGTSLDHLIGTWTREEADELNNALKDFDQIDEYMWK
;
A
#
# COMPACT_ATOMS: atom_id res chain seq x y z
N MET A 1 19.40 6.84 24.10
CA MET A 1 18.39 5.96 24.73
C MET A 1 17.68 6.78 25.78
N ASN A 2 16.45 7.21 25.49
CA ASN A 2 15.57 7.81 26.48
C ASN A 2 14.38 6.87 26.59
N GLN A 3 14.12 6.35 27.79
CA GLN A 3 13.00 5.46 28.05
C GLN A 3 11.88 6.27 28.70
N LEU A 4 10.70 6.22 28.09
CA LEU A 4 9.48 6.82 28.62
C LEU A 4 8.49 5.67 28.90
N THR A 5 7.99 5.62 30.12
CA THR A 5 6.92 4.69 30.50
C THR A 5 5.60 5.44 30.40
N ILE A 6 4.71 4.95 29.53
CA ILE A 6 3.38 5.54 29.32
C ILE A 6 2.36 4.63 30.00
N SER A 7 1.53 5.21 30.86
CA SER A 7 0.38 4.56 31.48
C SER A 7 -0.92 5.06 30.84
N GLY A 8 -2.02 4.31 31.01
CA GLY A 8 -3.34 4.72 30.50
C GLY A 8 -3.66 4.23 29.09
N PHE A 9 -3.07 3.13 28.63
CA PHE A 9 -3.55 2.43 27.43
C PHE A 9 -4.91 1.80 27.73
N ASP A 10 -5.95 2.27 27.06
CA ASP A 10 -7.23 1.58 27.01
C ASP A 10 -7.16 0.42 25.98
N GLU A 11 -8.20 -0.40 25.98
CA GLU A 11 -8.31 -1.57 25.09
C GLU A 11 -8.29 -1.14 23.61
N GLU A 12 -8.98 -0.04 23.28
CA GLU A 12 -9.05 0.49 21.92
C GLU A 12 -7.67 0.92 21.38
N LEU A 13 -6.91 1.67 22.19
CA LEU A 13 -5.57 2.11 21.81
C LEU A 13 -4.60 0.92 21.68
N THR A 14 -4.72 -0.06 22.57
CA THR A 14 -3.90 -1.28 22.54
C THR A 14 -4.16 -2.07 21.26
N ASP A 15 -5.42 -2.30 20.93
CA ASP A 15 -5.84 -2.99 19.71
C ASP A 15 -5.39 -2.24 18.46
N LYS A 16 -5.48 -0.90 18.47
CA LYS A 16 -5.03 -0.10 17.33
C LYS A 16 -3.53 -0.22 17.10
N ILE A 17 -2.73 -0.20 18.16
CA ILE A 17 -1.27 -0.37 18.06
C ILE A 17 -0.93 -1.77 17.56
N GLN A 18 -1.59 -2.81 18.08
CA GLN A 18 -1.39 -4.19 17.65
C GLN A 18 -1.76 -4.38 16.17
N HIS A 19 -2.85 -3.75 15.72
CA HIS A 19 -3.28 -3.77 14.33
C HIS A 19 -2.21 -3.18 13.41
N VAL A 20 -1.66 -2.01 13.74
CA VAL A 20 -0.59 -1.37 12.95
C VAL A 20 0.67 -2.24 12.94
N ALA A 21 1.04 -2.83 14.08
CA ALA A 21 2.18 -3.74 14.17
C ALA A 21 2.02 -4.95 13.24
N ASN A 22 0.83 -5.57 13.23
CA ASN A 22 0.54 -6.73 12.38
C ASN A 22 0.47 -6.37 10.90
N GLN A 23 -0.16 -5.26 10.55
CA GLN A 23 -0.30 -4.81 9.15
C GLN A 23 1.05 -4.50 8.50
N GLU A 24 1.97 -3.91 9.26
CA GLU A 24 3.26 -3.46 8.73
C GLU A 24 4.41 -4.44 9.04
N GLY A 25 4.14 -5.51 9.77
CA GLY A 25 5.17 -6.49 10.16
C GLY A 25 6.25 -5.92 11.09
N ILE A 26 5.90 -4.93 11.93
CA ILE A 26 6.82 -4.24 12.84
C ILE A 26 6.54 -4.56 14.31
N SER A 27 7.49 -4.28 15.19
CA SER A 27 7.29 -4.46 16.64
C SER A 27 6.25 -3.48 17.20
N LEU A 28 5.57 -3.86 18.29
CA LEU A 28 4.63 -3.00 19.01
C LEU A 28 5.24 -1.63 19.39
N ASN A 29 6.51 -1.62 19.82
CA ASN A 29 7.20 -0.38 20.18
C ASN A 29 7.43 0.52 18.94
N GLN A 30 7.77 -0.07 17.78
CA GLN A 30 7.89 0.69 16.54
C GLN A 30 6.54 1.25 16.08
N ALA A 31 5.46 0.47 16.18
CA ALA A 31 4.11 0.92 15.87
C ALA A 31 3.68 2.08 16.79
N ALA A 32 3.91 1.97 18.10
CA ALA A 32 3.62 3.02 19.07
C ALA A 32 4.43 4.30 18.78
N LEU A 33 5.73 4.19 18.51
CA LEU A 33 6.57 5.33 18.12
C LEU A 33 6.11 5.97 16.81
N LYS A 34 5.69 5.18 15.83
CA LYS A 34 5.15 5.68 14.55
C LYS A 34 3.90 6.53 14.78
N LEU A 35 2.95 6.01 15.55
CA LEU A 35 1.70 6.71 15.89
C LEU A 35 1.96 7.99 16.71
N MET A 36 2.86 7.94 17.71
CA MET A 36 3.25 9.12 18.47
C MET A 36 3.89 10.20 17.60
N ARG A 37 4.78 9.82 16.68
CA ARG A 37 5.38 10.76 15.73
C ARG A 37 4.33 11.36 14.80
N PHE A 38 3.37 10.56 14.33
CA PHE A 38 2.27 11.04 13.50
C PHE A 38 1.40 12.06 14.25
N GLY A 39 0.95 11.74 15.47
CA GLY A 39 0.16 12.65 16.31
C GLY A 39 0.91 13.93 16.70
N ALA A 40 2.23 13.87 16.83
CA ALA A 40 3.09 15.04 17.07
C ALA A 40 3.38 15.87 15.81
N GLY A 41 2.83 15.52 14.64
CA GLY A 41 3.11 16.19 13.36
C GLY A 41 4.51 15.90 12.81
N LEU A 42 5.24 14.95 13.39
CA LEU A 42 6.58 14.51 13.00
C LEU A 42 6.58 13.30 12.06
N GLY A 43 5.39 12.80 11.70
CA GLY A 43 5.17 11.56 10.96
C GLY A 43 5.39 11.65 9.45
N GLN A 44 5.67 12.82 8.89
CA GLN A 44 6.05 12.95 7.48
C GLN A 44 7.57 12.86 7.32
N THR A 45 8.12 11.66 7.47
CA THR A 45 9.48 11.36 7.01
C THR A 45 9.42 10.59 5.70
N LYS A 46 9.44 11.33 4.59
CA LYS A 46 10.03 11.03 3.27
C LYS A 46 9.71 9.74 2.50
N ASN A 47 8.94 8.80 3.03
CA ASN A 47 8.51 7.61 2.28
C ASN A 47 7.00 7.63 2.02
N ALA A 48 6.53 8.73 1.43
CA ALA A 48 5.20 8.77 0.78
C ALA A 48 5.11 7.85 -0.45
N SER A 49 6.14 7.04 -0.71
CA SER A 49 6.18 6.03 -1.77
C SER A 49 5.38 4.78 -1.44
N ASP A 50 4.87 4.64 -0.21
CA ASP A 50 4.11 3.45 0.22
C ASP A 50 2.63 3.80 0.50
N THR A 51 2.11 4.79 -0.23
CA THR A 51 0.66 4.91 -0.38
C THR A 51 0.22 3.70 -1.20
N VAL A 52 -0.83 2.97 -0.77
CA VAL A 52 -1.32 1.74 -1.43
C VAL A 52 -1.53 1.91 -2.95
N GLY A 53 -1.64 3.13 -3.47
CA GLY A 53 -1.72 3.45 -4.90
C GLY A 53 -0.40 3.74 -5.64
N THR A 54 0.70 4.10 -4.96
CA THR A 54 1.94 4.55 -5.63
C THR A 54 2.68 3.43 -6.36
N SER A 55 2.49 2.18 -5.94
CA SER A 55 3.02 1.01 -6.66
C SER A 55 2.47 0.89 -8.08
N LEU A 56 1.30 1.49 -8.37
CA LEU A 56 0.64 1.46 -9.67
C LEU A 56 0.93 2.71 -10.51
N ASP A 57 1.66 3.70 -10.00
CA ASP A 57 1.90 4.96 -10.71
C ASP A 57 2.63 4.75 -12.05
N HIS A 58 3.45 3.71 -12.15
CA HIS A 58 4.14 3.33 -13.39
C HIS A 58 3.19 2.83 -14.50
N LEU A 59 1.95 2.47 -14.16
CA LEU A 59 0.90 2.09 -15.12
C LEU A 59 0.06 3.29 -15.55
N ILE A 60 0.23 4.45 -14.90
CA ILE A 60 -0.53 5.67 -15.19
C ILE A 60 0.21 6.46 -16.27
N GLY A 61 -0.49 6.81 -17.35
CA GLY A 61 0.07 7.61 -18.44
C GLY A 61 -0.56 7.28 -19.80
N THR A 62 0.15 7.64 -20.86
CA THR A 62 -0.20 7.29 -22.24
C THR A 62 0.81 6.31 -22.78
N TRP A 63 0.36 5.35 -23.57
CA TRP A 63 1.25 4.43 -24.26
C TRP A 63 1.84 5.07 -25.51
N THR A 64 3.08 4.71 -25.80
CA THR A 64 3.66 4.85 -27.13
C THR A 64 2.93 3.94 -28.12
N ARG A 65 3.13 4.18 -29.41
CA ARG A 65 2.52 3.31 -30.45
C ARG A 65 3.08 1.90 -30.37
N GLU A 66 4.38 1.79 -30.11
CA GLU A 66 5.10 0.54 -30.01
C GLU A 66 4.57 -0.32 -28.86
N GLU A 67 4.36 0.26 -27.68
CA GLU A 67 3.76 -0.43 -26.52
C GLU A 67 2.33 -0.89 -26.79
N ALA A 68 1.54 -0.07 -27.50
CA ALA A 68 0.18 -0.43 -27.89
C ALA A 68 0.15 -1.59 -28.90
N ASP A 69 1.03 -1.58 -29.89
CA ASP A 69 1.13 -2.65 -30.89
C ASP A 69 1.61 -3.96 -30.25
N GLU A 70 2.54 -3.90 -29.29
CA GLU A 70 2.99 -5.06 -28.53
C GLU A 70 1.84 -5.71 -27.73
N LEU A 71 1.05 -4.90 -26.99
CA LEU A 71 -0.12 -5.41 -26.27
C LEU A 71 -1.14 -6.02 -27.24
N ASN A 72 -1.50 -5.31 -28.31
CA ASN A 72 -2.51 -5.79 -29.26
C ASN A 72 -2.11 -7.13 -29.89
N ASN A 73 -0.82 -7.31 -30.18
CA ASN A 73 -0.31 -8.58 -30.67
C ASN A 73 -0.40 -9.69 -29.62
N ALA A 74 -0.11 -9.39 -28.34
CA ALA A 74 -0.22 -10.35 -27.25
C ALA A 74 -1.68 -10.75 -26.95
N LEU A 75 -2.64 -9.84 -27.16
CA LEU A 75 -4.07 -10.08 -26.91
C LEU A 75 -4.82 -10.68 -28.10
N LYS A 76 -4.19 -10.79 -29.26
CA LYS A 76 -4.82 -11.20 -30.52
C LYS A 76 -5.62 -12.51 -30.43
N ASP A 77 -5.12 -13.48 -29.66
CA ASP A 77 -5.77 -14.79 -29.51
C ASP A 77 -6.99 -14.74 -28.57
N PHE A 78 -7.10 -13.69 -27.73
CA PHE A 78 -8.21 -13.48 -26.81
C PHE A 78 -9.35 -12.64 -27.41
N ASP A 79 -9.09 -11.92 -28.50
CA ASP A 79 -10.11 -11.17 -29.25
C ASP A 79 -10.93 -12.06 -30.19
N GLN A 80 -10.58 -13.35 -30.32
CA GLN A 80 -11.37 -14.28 -31.08
C GLN A 80 -12.62 -14.69 -30.30
N ILE A 81 -13.78 -14.32 -30.84
CA ILE A 81 -15.07 -14.72 -30.29
C ILE A 81 -15.26 -16.23 -30.52
N ASP A 82 -15.34 -16.98 -29.42
CA ASP A 82 -15.75 -18.37 -29.46
C ASP A 82 -17.29 -18.46 -29.55
N GLU A 83 -17.80 -18.76 -30.75
CA GLU A 83 -19.24 -18.89 -31.00
C GLU A 83 -19.91 -19.98 -30.16
N TYR A 84 -19.16 -20.96 -29.65
CA TYR A 84 -19.70 -22.03 -28.81
C TYR A 84 -19.90 -21.57 -27.36
N MET A 85 -19.10 -20.61 -26.88
CA MET A 85 -19.28 -19.96 -25.57
C MET A 85 -20.43 -18.94 -25.56
N TRP A 86 -20.89 -18.48 -26.72
CA TRP A 86 -21.88 -17.41 -26.86
C TRP A 86 -23.30 -17.86 -27.21
N LYS A 87 -23.53 -19.16 -27.35
CA LYS A 87 -24.86 -19.78 -27.49
C LYS A 87 -25.31 -20.40 -26.18
#